data_AF-A0ABD1D3Y7-F1
#
_entry.id   AF-A0ABD1D3Y7-F1
#
_cell.length_a   1.000
_cell.length_b   1.000
_cell.length_c   1.000
_cell.angle_alpha   90.00
_cell.angle_beta   90.00
_cell.angle_gamma   90.00
#
_symmetry.space_group_name_H-M   'P 1'
#
loop_
_entity.id
_entity.type
_entity.pdbx_description
1 polymer ?
#
loop_
_entity_poly.entity_id
_entity_poly.type
_entity_poly.pdbx_seq_one_letter_code
_entity_poly.pdbx_strand_id
1 'polypeptide(L)'
;MEANTSDSKPLSDKIVLCGKLASLKPKFIDLVPDLTVYKLDINGRASRWTCLAEPGFEFKVKVSPEKESVYKVTLSMEKGQAGEYRMALGNEPLAPIKLKLREEVTLGRIKPEKASSSVTIRLELAKTYAEKCRQYRAFIEQLIGPETALERLIGEMGKIITGLVLVVAFLAMIVLKFLW
;
A
#
# COMPACT_ATOMS: atom_id res chain seq x y z
N MET A 1 -1.49 34.63 -8.24
CA MET A 1 -1.01 33.25 -8.41
C MET A 1 0.21 33.11 -7.53
N GLU A 2 0.03 32.62 -6.30
CA GLU A 2 1.13 32.29 -5.40
C GLU A 2 0.83 30.91 -4.81
N ALA A 3 1.81 30.03 -4.94
CA ALA A 3 1.71 28.62 -4.59
C ALA A 3 1.92 28.45 -3.08
N ASN A 4 0.95 27.82 -2.41
CA ASN A 4 1.12 27.34 -1.05
C ASN A 4 2.05 26.12 -1.05
N THR A 5 3.30 26.34 -0.65
CA THR A 5 4.28 25.30 -0.31
C THR A 5 3.81 24.56 0.95
N SER A 6 3.33 23.34 0.76
CA SER A 6 3.12 22.36 1.82
C SER A 6 4.48 21.86 2.32
N ASP A 7 4.83 22.24 3.54
CA ASP A 7 5.98 21.75 4.30
C ASP A 7 5.87 20.23 4.52
N SER A 8 6.41 19.47 3.58
CA SER A 8 6.60 18.04 3.75
C SER A 8 7.92 17.79 4.49
N LYS A 9 7.82 17.59 5.82
CA LYS A 9 8.96 17.09 6.60
C LYS A 9 9.41 15.72 6.07
N PRO A 10 10.72 15.47 5.97
CA PRO A 10 11.26 14.25 5.38
C PRO A 10 10.89 13.00 6.17
N LEU A 11 10.65 11.90 5.44
CA LEU A 11 10.24 10.58 5.93
C LEU A 11 11.23 9.99 6.97
N SER A 12 12.47 10.47 7.00
CA SER A 12 13.55 10.04 7.89
C SER A 12 13.26 10.31 9.37
N ASP A 13 12.56 11.40 9.72
CA ASP A 13 12.31 11.76 11.12
C ASP A 13 11.25 10.87 11.77
N LYS A 14 10.35 10.26 10.98
CA LYS A 14 9.33 9.32 11.48
C LYS A 14 9.92 7.93 11.79
N ILE A 15 11.00 7.54 11.13
CA ILE A 15 11.70 6.26 11.34
C ILE A 15 12.40 6.25 12.70
N VAL A 16 12.90 7.40 13.16
CA VAL A 16 13.59 7.53 14.46
C VAL A 16 12.65 7.35 15.65
N LEU A 17 11.35 7.62 15.50
CA LEU A 17 10.36 7.36 16.54
C LEU A 17 10.16 5.86 16.81
N CYS A 18 10.17 5.01 15.78
CA CYS A 18 10.00 3.56 15.97
C CYS A 18 11.17 2.90 16.72
N GLY A 19 12.39 3.46 16.64
CA GLY A 19 13.56 2.94 17.37
C GLY A 19 13.61 3.36 18.84
N LYS A 20 13.18 4.59 19.17
CA LYS A 20 13.21 5.12 20.55
C LYS A 20 12.01 4.72 21.42
N LEU A 21 10.93 4.22 20.83
CA LEU A 21 9.75 3.76 21.58
C LEU A 21 9.90 2.37 22.21
N ALA A 22 10.92 1.59 21.83
CA ALA A 22 11.19 0.27 22.42
C ALA A 22 11.79 0.36 23.85
N SER A 23 12.34 1.52 24.25
CA SER A 23 12.99 1.74 25.54
C SER A 23 12.12 2.50 26.55
N LEU A 24 10.99 3.05 26.14
CA LEU A 24 9.96 3.58 27.03
C LEU A 24 8.93 2.48 27.21
N LYS A 25 8.84 1.85 28.39
CA LYS A 25 7.66 1.03 28.76
C LYS A 25 6.44 1.95 28.76
N PRO A 26 5.57 1.99 27.74
CA PRO A 26 4.36 2.75 27.86
C PRO A 26 3.40 1.84 28.60
N LYS A 27 2.67 2.38 29.58
CA LYS A 27 1.36 1.81 29.89
C LYS A 27 0.62 1.80 28.56
N PHE A 28 0.41 0.61 27.99
CA PHE A 28 -0.30 0.42 26.73
C PHE A 28 -1.73 0.91 26.95
N ILE A 29 -1.93 2.22 26.73
CA ILE A 29 -3.26 2.77 26.55
C ILE A 29 -3.70 2.21 25.20
N ASP A 30 -4.76 1.41 25.22
CA ASP A 30 -5.39 0.81 24.07
C ASP A 30 -5.41 1.81 22.91
N LEU A 31 -4.75 1.47 21.80
CA LEU A 31 -5.04 2.21 20.58
C LEU A 31 -6.52 1.99 20.29
N VAL A 32 -7.26 3.08 20.17
CA VAL A 32 -8.57 3.02 19.53
C VAL A 32 -8.30 2.51 18.11
N PRO A 33 -8.84 1.34 17.73
CA PRO A 33 -8.64 0.82 16.38
C PRO A 33 -9.16 1.85 15.38
N ASP A 34 -8.32 2.21 14.42
CA ASP A 34 -8.67 3.21 13.41
C ASP A 34 -9.72 2.59 12.48
N LEU A 35 -10.96 3.05 12.64
CA LEU A 35 -12.11 2.56 11.88
C LEU A 35 -12.34 3.50 10.70
N THR A 36 -11.95 3.07 9.50
CA THR A 36 -12.26 3.80 8.28
C THR A 36 -13.64 3.40 7.77
N VAL A 37 -14.48 4.40 7.49
CA VAL A 37 -15.84 4.18 6.98
C VAL A 37 -15.96 4.79 5.58
N TYR A 38 -16.26 3.95 4.60
CA TYR A 38 -16.52 4.38 3.22
C TYR A 38 -18.01 4.33 2.94
N LYS A 39 -18.58 5.40 2.40
CA LYS A 39 -19.95 5.43 1.86
C LYS A 39 -19.87 5.58 0.34
N LEU A 40 -20.44 4.61 -0.38
CA LEU A 40 -20.30 4.48 -1.84
C LEU A 40 -21.67 4.48 -2.50
N ASP A 41 -21.96 5.46 -3.35
CA ASP A 41 -23.29 5.62 -3.96
C ASP A 41 -23.52 4.63 -5.11
N ILE A 42 -24.54 3.79 -5.01
CA ILE A 42 -24.88 2.81 -6.06
C ILE A 42 -25.98 3.39 -6.96
N ASN A 43 -25.60 3.79 -8.17
CA ASN A 43 -26.53 4.27 -9.19
C ASN A 43 -27.16 3.14 -10.01
N GLY A 44 -27.48 2.01 -9.39
CA GLY A 44 -28.07 0.86 -10.06
C GLY A 44 -27.18 0.14 -11.09
N ARG A 45 -25.88 0.45 -11.15
CA ARG A 45 -24.92 -0.12 -12.10
C ARG A 45 -23.68 -0.67 -11.39
N ALA A 46 -22.98 -1.57 -12.07
CA ALA A 46 -21.67 -2.01 -11.63
C ALA A 46 -20.75 -0.80 -11.47
N SER A 47 -20.18 -0.67 -10.28
CA SER A 47 -19.39 0.50 -9.90
C SER A 47 -18.14 0.04 -9.16
N ARG A 48 -17.05 0.78 -9.34
CA ARG A 48 -15.74 0.47 -8.75
C ARG A 48 -15.19 1.72 -8.08
N TRP A 49 -14.71 1.57 -6.85
CA TRP A 49 -14.12 2.65 -6.07
C TRP A 49 -12.74 2.27 -5.58
N THR A 50 -11.90 3.27 -5.44
CA THR A 50 -10.60 3.16 -4.79
C THR A 50 -10.70 3.83 -3.43
N CYS A 51 -10.45 3.07 -2.39
CA CYS A 51 -10.60 3.45 -1.00
C CYS A 51 -9.21 3.48 -0.35
N LEU A 52 -8.81 4.65 0.15
CA LEU A 52 -7.53 4.87 0.81
C LEU A 52 -7.76 4.89 2.32
N ALA A 53 -7.19 3.91 3.03
CA ALA A 53 -7.40 3.76 4.47
C ALA A 53 -6.30 4.47 5.27
N GLU A 54 -5.04 4.25 4.89
CA GLU A 54 -3.86 4.90 5.45
C GLU A 54 -2.78 5.01 4.34
N PRO A 55 -1.76 5.87 4.49
CA PRO A 55 -0.65 5.93 3.54
C PRO A 55 -0.02 4.54 3.33
N GLY A 56 -0.09 4.03 2.10
CA GLY A 56 0.42 2.70 1.72
C GLY A 56 -0.64 1.59 1.66
N PHE A 57 -1.87 1.84 2.13
CA PHE A 57 -2.98 0.88 2.06
C PHE A 57 -4.06 1.36 1.09
N GLU A 58 -4.22 0.63 -0.01
CA GLU A 58 -5.16 0.92 -1.08
C GLU A 58 -6.07 -0.29 -1.31
N PHE A 59 -7.37 -0.07 -1.23
CA PHE A 59 -8.38 -1.09 -1.48
C PHE A 59 -9.24 -0.68 -2.67
N LYS A 60 -9.56 -1.64 -3.53
CA LYS A 60 -10.58 -1.48 -4.57
C LYS A 60 -11.85 -2.18 -4.14
N VAL A 61 -12.93 -1.44 -4.09
CA VAL A 61 -14.28 -1.98 -3.86
C VAL A 61 -14.97 -2.07 -5.20
N LYS A 62 -15.61 -3.19 -5.48
CA LYS A 62 -16.44 -3.40 -6.65
C LYS A 62 -17.82 -3.84 -6.20
N VAL A 63 -18.83 -3.12 -6.65
CA VAL A 63 -20.23 -3.49 -6.45
C VAL A 63 -20.77 -3.90 -7.80
N SER A 64 -21.26 -5.13 -7.92
CA SER A 64 -21.80 -5.68 -9.17
C SER A 64 -23.20 -6.24 -8.95
N PRO A 65 -24.15 -5.99 -9.86
CA PRO A 65 -25.46 -6.63 -9.79
C PRO A 65 -25.30 -8.16 -9.92
N GLU A 66 -26.04 -8.93 -9.12
CA GLU A 66 -26.05 -10.40 -9.13
C GLU A 66 -27.43 -10.96 -9.47
N LYS A 67 -28.48 -10.43 -8.84
CA LYS A 67 -29.90 -10.76 -9.10
C LYS A 67 -30.74 -9.49 -9.01
N GLU A 68 -32.04 -9.58 -9.31
CA GLU A 68 -32.97 -8.45 -9.26
C GLU A 68 -32.87 -7.69 -7.94
N SER A 69 -32.35 -6.46 -8.01
CA SER A 69 -32.10 -5.58 -6.85
C SER A 69 -31.13 -6.13 -5.79
N VAL A 70 -30.31 -7.14 -6.11
CA VAL A 70 -29.25 -7.67 -5.23
C VAL A 70 -27.88 -7.40 -5.85
N TYR A 71 -27.00 -6.78 -5.07
CA TYR A 71 -25.65 -6.44 -5.48
C TYR A 71 -24.64 -7.22 -4.64
N LYS A 72 -23.67 -7.82 -5.32
CA LYS A 72 -22.50 -8.42 -4.71
C LYS A 72 -21.44 -7.35 -4.50
N VAL A 73 -20.89 -7.28 -3.29
CA VAL A 73 -19.78 -6.39 -2.95
C VAL A 73 -18.51 -7.20 -2.82
N THR A 74 -17.53 -6.91 -3.67
CA THR A 74 -16.19 -7.49 -3.60
C THR A 74 -15.16 -6.42 -3.27
N LEU A 75 -14.06 -6.87 -2.69
CA LEU A 75 -12.95 -6.06 -2.27
C LEU A 75 -11.64 -6.71 -2.73
N SER A 76 -10.72 -5.92 -3.28
CA SER A 76 -9.32 -6.31 -3.46
C SER A 76 -8.40 -5.31 -2.77
N MET A 77 -7.25 -5.77 -2.29
CA MET A 77 -6.21 -4.90 -1.77
C MET A 77 -5.12 -4.72 -2.83
N GLU A 78 -4.92 -3.51 -3.30
CA GLU A 78 -3.99 -3.17 -4.37
C GLU A 78 -2.60 -2.81 -3.84
N LYS A 79 -2.57 -2.16 -2.67
CA LYS A 79 -1.36 -1.78 -1.94
C LYS A 79 -1.57 -2.03 -0.45
N GLY A 80 -0.51 -2.42 0.24
CA GLY A 80 -0.52 -2.77 1.67
C GLY A 80 0.09 -4.14 1.89
N GLN A 81 -0.24 -4.75 3.02
CA GLN A 81 0.30 -6.07 3.39
C GLN A 81 -0.78 -7.15 3.32
N ALA A 82 -0.48 -8.31 2.74
CA ALA A 82 -1.37 -9.46 2.85
C ALA A 82 -1.51 -9.89 4.32
N GLY A 83 -2.73 -10.22 4.74
CA GLY A 83 -3.00 -10.48 6.16
C GLY A 83 -4.49 -10.64 6.46
N GLU A 84 -4.80 -10.73 7.74
CA GLU A 84 -6.17 -10.74 8.23
C GLU A 84 -6.56 -9.34 8.68
N TYR A 85 -7.69 -8.86 8.17
CA TYR A 85 -8.24 -7.52 8.43
C TYR A 85 -9.66 -7.65 8.92
N ARG A 86 -10.12 -6.71 9.74
CA ARG A 86 -11.50 -6.73 10.21
C ARG A 86 -12.36 -5.80 9.37
N MET A 87 -13.41 -6.37 8.78
CA MET A 87 -14.25 -5.65 7.84
C MET A 87 -15.71 -5.99 8.06
N ALA A 88 -16.57 -5.03 7.71
CA ALA A 88 -18.02 -5.20 7.74
C ALA A 88 -18.68 -4.42 6.61
N LEU A 89 -19.82 -4.96 6.17
CA LEU A 89 -20.70 -4.36 5.19
C LEU A 89 -21.92 -3.77 5.91
N GLY A 90 -22.19 -2.48 5.70
CA GLY A 90 -23.28 -1.78 6.37
C GLY A 90 -23.13 -1.76 7.89
N ASN A 91 -24.16 -2.28 8.56
CA ASN A 91 -24.25 -2.37 10.02
C ASN A 91 -23.87 -3.75 10.57
N GLU A 92 -23.34 -4.64 9.73
CA GLU A 92 -22.87 -5.95 10.17
C GLU A 92 -21.70 -5.82 11.18
N PRO A 93 -21.52 -6.82 12.06
CA PRO A 93 -20.37 -6.85 12.97
C PRO A 93 -19.05 -7.02 12.19
N LEU A 94 -17.99 -6.36 12.67
CA LEU A 94 -16.64 -6.50 12.11
C LEU A 94 -16.12 -7.93 12.23
N ALA A 95 -16.02 -8.61 11.09
CA ALA A 95 -15.54 -9.99 10.98
C ALA A 95 -14.13 -10.04 10.37
N PRO A 96 -13.30 -11.02 10.76
CA PRO A 96 -11.99 -11.22 10.15
C PRO A 96 -12.12 -11.69 8.70
N ILE A 97 -11.39 -11.02 7.80
CA ILE A 97 -11.29 -11.35 6.39
C ILE A 97 -9.82 -11.44 6.01
N LYS A 98 -9.44 -12.57 5.42
CA LYS A 98 -8.08 -12.77 4.92
C LYS A 98 -7.96 -12.13 3.54
N LEU A 99 -7.09 -11.14 3.42
CA LEU A 99 -6.81 -10.44 2.17
C LEU A 99 -5.42 -10.81 1.66
N LYS A 100 -5.35 -11.05 0.36
CA LYS A 100 -4.10 -11.13 -0.39
C LYS A 100 -4.06 -9.98 -1.39
N LEU A 101 -2.84 -9.61 -1.78
CA LEU A 101 -2.63 -8.56 -2.76
C LEU A 101 -3.27 -8.97 -4.09
N ARG A 102 -4.07 -8.05 -4.65
CA ARG A 102 -4.77 -8.17 -5.94
C ARG A 102 -5.75 -9.35 -6.05
N GLU A 103 -6.09 -9.99 -4.93
CA GLU A 103 -7.11 -11.04 -4.89
C GLU A 103 -8.47 -10.42 -4.54
N GLU A 104 -9.50 -10.72 -5.32
CA GLU A 104 -10.86 -10.29 -5.00
C GLU A 104 -11.48 -11.22 -3.96
N VAL A 105 -11.95 -10.66 -2.86
CA VAL A 105 -12.70 -11.35 -1.81
C VAL A 105 -14.12 -10.79 -1.78
N THR A 106 -15.10 -11.67 -1.58
CA THR A 106 -16.50 -11.24 -1.44
C THR A 106 -16.74 -10.79 -0.02
N LEU A 107 -17.10 -9.51 0.15
CA LEU A 107 -17.45 -8.94 1.45
C LEU A 107 -18.86 -9.36 1.87
N GLY A 108 -19.78 -9.41 0.91
CA GLY A 108 -21.17 -9.78 1.15
C GLY A 108 -22.09 -9.41 0.01
N ARG A 109 -23.39 -9.43 0.30
CA ARG A 109 -24.46 -9.07 -0.63
C ARG A 109 -25.36 -8.05 0.03
N ILE A 110 -25.82 -7.08 -0.76
CA ILE A 110 -26.74 -6.04 -0.31
C ILE A 110 -27.96 -6.00 -1.20
N LYS A 111 -29.11 -5.73 -0.59
CA LYS A 111 -30.36 -5.44 -1.28
C LYS A 111 -30.72 -3.97 -1.01
N PRO A 112 -30.29 -3.03 -1.87
CA PRO A 112 -30.65 -1.62 -1.72
C PRO A 112 -32.18 -1.45 -1.75
N GLU A 113 -32.77 -0.91 -0.68
CA GLU A 113 -34.22 -0.72 -0.58
C GLU A 113 -34.75 0.44 -1.45
N LYS A 114 -33.88 1.31 -1.98
CA LYS A 114 -34.27 2.45 -2.85
C LYS A 114 -33.24 2.77 -3.95
N ALA A 115 -33.66 3.53 -4.97
CA ALA A 115 -32.83 3.96 -6.11
C ALA A 115 -31.63 4.86 -5.75
N SER A 116 -31.61 5.43 -4.54
CA SER A 116 -30.46 6.16 -3.96
C SER A 116 -29.89 5.37 -2.79
N SER A 117 -29.21 4.27 -3.08
CA SER A 117 -28.65 3.42 -2.04
C SER A 117 -27.14 3.55 -1.98
N SER A 118 -26.62 3.85 -0.79
CA SER A 118 -25.18 3.86 -0.52
C SER A 118 -24.76 2.54 0.13
N VAL A 119 -23.58 2.04 -0.24
CA VAL A 119 -22.89 0.96 0.48
C VAL A 119 -22.02 1.59 1.53
N THR A 120 -22.20 1.17 2.79
CA THR A 120 -21.24 1.51 3.84
C THR A 120 -20.25 0.35 4.00
N ILE A 121 -18.96 0.60 3.99
CA ILE A 121 -17.92 -0.39 4.29
C ILE A 121 -17.13 0.12 5.47
N ARG A 122 -16.94 -0.74 6.46
CA ARG A 122 -16.18 -0.45 7.67
C ARG A 122 -14.93 -1.32 7.67
N LEU A 123 -13.77 -0.69 7.83
CA LEU A 123 -12.46 -1.33 7.82
C LEU A 123 -11.68 -0.96 9.08
N GLU A 124 -11.15 -1.98 9.76
CA GLU A 124 -10.25 -1.87 10.90
C GLU A 124 -8.90 -2.53 10.53
N LEU A 125 -7.86 -1.70 10.39
CA LEU A 125 -6.53 -2.13 9.90
C LEU A 125 -5.67 -2.85 10.96
N ALA A 126 -5.80 -2.47 12.23
CA ALA A 126 -5.04 -3.07 13.33
C ALA A 126 -5.78 -2.90 14.67
N LYS A 127 -5.72 -3.93 15.53
CA LYS A 127 -6.29 -3.86 16.89
C LYS A 127 -5.30 -3.25 17.88
N THR A 128 -3.99 -3.35 17.63
CA THR A 128 -2.95 -2.96 18.59
C THR A 128 -1.77 -2.23 17.92
N TYR A 129 -1.01 -1.46 18.71
CA TYR A 129 0.21 -0.78 18.25
C TYR A 129 1.22 -1.75 17.64
N ALA A 130 1.39 -2.92 18.26
CA ALA A 130 2.36 -3.92 17.85
C ALA A 130 2.00 -4.54 16.48
N GLU A 131 0.72 -4.65 16.15
CA GLU A 131 0.26 -5.08 14.82
C GLU A 131 0.46 -3.98 13.79
N LYS A 132 0.10 -2.73 14.12
CA LYS A 132 0.33 -1.58 13.25
C LYS A 132 1.83 -1.42 12.93
N CYS A 133 2.71 -1.49 13.93
CA CYS A 133 4.16 -1.44 13.72
C CYS A 133 4.69 -2.64 12.92
N ARG A 134 4.16 -3.85 13.12
CA ARG A 134 4.51 -5.01 12.30
C ARG A 134 4.10 -4.82 10.84
N GLN A 135 2.92 -4.26 10.61
CA GLN A 135 2.43 -3.94 9.28
C GLN A 135 3.29 -2.90 8.57
N TYR A 136 3.61 -1.80 9.27
CA TYR A 136 4.51 -0.79 8.73
C TYR A 136 5.92 -1.32 8.49
N ARG A 137 6.48 -2.13 9.40
CA ARG A 137 7.81 -2.73 9.20
C ARG A 137 7.82 -3.64 7.97
N ALA A 138 6.84 -4.52 7.83
CA ALA A 138 6.76 -5.41 6.67
C ALA A 138 6.54 -4.64 5.36
N PHE A 139 5.73 -3.58 5.39
CA PHE A 139 5.54 -2.70 4.23
C PHE A 139 6.83 -1.96 3.84
N ILE A 140 7.58 -1.45 4.82
CA ILE A 140 8.87 -0.82 4.60
C ILE A 140 9.88 -1.84 4.04
N GLU A 141 9.95 -3.06 4.57
CA GLU A 141 10.80 -4.12 4.04
C GLU A 141 10.45 -4.45 2.57
N GLN A 142 9.17 -4.46 2.21
CA GLN A 142 8.72 -4.61 0.82
C GLN A 142 9.15 -3.45 -0.08
N LEU A 143 9.30 -2.24 0.44
CA LEU A 143 9.79 -1.07 -0.31
C LEU A 143 11.32 -1.05 -0.43
N ILE A 144 12.04 -1.53 0.59
CA ILE A 144 13.52 -1.57 0.60
C ILE A 144 14.05 -2.70 -0.31
N GLY A 145 13.33 -3.82 -0.42
CA GLY A 145 13.68 -4.91 -1.33
C GLY A 145 14.01 -4.47 -2.78
N PRO A 146 13.12 -3.73 -3.47
CA PRO A 146 13.41 -3.23 -4.81
C PRO A 146 14.49 -2.14 -4.85
N GLU A 147 14.67 -1.37 -3.77
CA GLU A 147 15.72 -0.34 -3.69
C GLU A 147 17.12 -0.98 -3.64
N THR A 148 17.29 -2.01 -2.82
CA THR A 148 18.55 -2.80 -2.78
C THR A 148 18.80 -3.59 -4.07
N ALA A 149 17.77 -4.01 -4.78
CA ALA A 149 17.90 -4.62 -6.10
C ALA A 149 18.33 -3.61 -7.16
N LEU A 150 17.80 -2.39 -7.10
CA LEU A 150 18.17 -1.29 -7.99
C LEU A 150 19.63 -0.84 -7.74
N GLU A 151 20.05 -0.74 -6.48
CA GLU A 151 21.45 -0.44 -6.13
C GLU A 151 22.42 -1.51 -6.66
N ARG A 152 22.06 -2.80 -6.59
CA ARG A 152 22.86 -3.88 -7.19
C ARG A 152 22.96 -3.73 -8.70
N LEU A 153 21.85 -3.41 -9.37
CA LEU A 153 21.80 -3.19 -10.82
C LEU A 153 22.66 -1.99 -11.25
N ILE A 154 22.61 -0.90 -10.49
CA ILE A 154 23.47 0.27 -10.70
C ILE A 154 24.94 -0.10 -10.49
N GLY A 155 25.25 -0.89 -9.44
CA GLY A 155 26.60 -1.38 -9.19
C GLY A 155 27.15 -2.28 -10.29
N GLU A 156 26.33 -3.17 -10.86
CA GLU A 156 26.71 -4.01 -12.00
C GLU A 156 26.92 -3.18 -13.27
N MET A 157 26.02 -2.25 -13.56
CA MET A 157 26.16 -1.30 -14.68
C MET A 157 27.44 -0.47 -14.56
N GLY A 158 27.78 0.00 -13.35
CA GLY A 158 29.02 0.74 -13.09
C GLY A 158 30.29 -0.07 -13.40
N LYS A 159 30.30 -1.37 -13.09
CA LYS A 159 31.42 -2.27 -13.41
C LYS A 159 31.58 -2.45 -14.93
N ILE A 160 30.47 -2.60 -15.66
CA ILE A 160 30.48 -2.73 -17.12
C ILE A 160 31.04 -1.47 -17.77
N ILE A 161 30.58 -0.29 -17.35
CA ILE A 161 31.05 1.00 -17.89
C ILE A 161 32.55 1.17 -17.63
N THR A 162 33.00 0.89 -16.41
CA THR A 162 34.43 0.99 -16.04
C THR A 162 35.29 0.05 -16.88
N GLY A 163 34.82 -1.19 -17.12
CA GLY A 163 35.48 -2.15 -18.00
C GLY A 163 35.58 -1.64 -19.44
N LEU A 164 34.52 -1.04 -19.97
CA LEU A 164 34.50 -0.50 -21.34
C LEU A 164 35.50 0.65 -21.50
N VAL A 165 35.58 1.56 -20.53
CA VAL A 165 36.53 2.68 -20.53
C VAL A 165 37.98 2.18 -20.55
N LEU A 166 38.30 1.15 -19.77
CA LEU A 166 39.62 0.54 -19.77
C LEU A 166 39.98 -0.09 -21.12
N VAL A 167 39.03 -0.78 -21.76
CA VAL A 167 39.22 -1.37 -23.10
C VAL A 167 39.48 -0.28 -24.14
N VAL A 168 38.70 0.81 -24.14
CA VAL A 168 38.89 1.93 -25.06
C VAL A 168 40.23 2.61 -24.83
N ALA A 169 40.63 2.85 -23.58
CA ALA A 169 41.93 3.41 -23.25
C ALA A 169 43.10 2.51 -23.70
N PHE A 170 42.96 1.19 -23.52
CA PHE A 170 43.96 0.22 -23.96
C PHE A 170 44.10 0.19 -25.49
N LEU A 171 42.98 0.19 -26.22
CA LEU A 171 42.98 0.27 -27.68
C LEU A 171 43.60 1.59 -28.17
N ALA A 172 43.28 2.71 -27.54
CA ALA A 172 43.87 4.01 -27.87
C ALA A 172 45.40 4.00 -27.68
N MET A 173 45.91 3.39 -26.61
CA MET A 173 47.36 3.25 -26.41
C MET A 173 48.04 2.37 -27.46
N ILE A 174 47.38 1.29 -27.90
CA ILE A 174 47.90 0.44 -28.99
C ILE A 174 47.99 1.25 -30.28
N VAL A 175 46.93 1.96 -30.66
CA VAL A 175 46.91 2.79 -31.87
C VAL A 175 48.00 3.87 -31.81
N LEU A 176 48.19 4.50 -30.65
CA LEU A 176 49.24 5.51 -30.47
C LEU A 176 50.65 4.93 -30.68
N LYS A 177 50.89 3.69 -30.24
CA LYS A 177 52.17 2.97 -30.43
C LYS A 177 52.45 2.58 -31.88
N PHE A 178 51.44 2.45 -32.73
CA PHE A 178 51.62 2.13 -34.15
C PHE A 178 51.76 3.37 -35.04
N LEU A 179 51.45 4.56 -34.52
CA LEU A 179 51.55 5.84 -35.22
C LEU A 179 52.90 6.56 -35.01
N TRP A 180 53.78 6.03 -34.16
CA TRP A 180 55.13 6.52 -33.85
C TRP A 180 56.13 5.40 -34.07
#